data_AF-A0A942NI30-F1
#
_entry.id   AF-A0A942NI30-F1
#
_cell.length_a   1.000
_cell.length_b   1.000
_cell.length_c   1.000
_cell.angle_alpha   90.00
_cell.angle_beta   90.00
_cell.angle_gamma   90.00
#
_symmetry.space_group_name_H-M   'P 1'
#
loop_
_entity.id
_entity.type
_entity.pdbx_description
1 polymer ?
#
loop_
_entity_poly.entity_id
_entity_poly.type
_entity_poly.pdbx_seq_one_letter_code
_entity_poly.pdbx_strand_id
1 'polypeptide(L)'
;MSTPKKWKLSKDPLLRGDSKSGVRPPVPSADDSLIRHILYLEGPGRETPYLSTSENIEAADFFAQGGIVWKTFVKKAKDSGIGHISNSELLSVMKGNGKGKAKWDDAFEVMQARRYVEQWAEHLLDFREVDDPEKIVSLIFEKS
;
A
#
# COMPACT_ATOMS: atom_id res chain seq x y z
N MET A 1 -15.25 11.57 25.14
CA MET A 1 -14.44 11.35 23.91
C MET A 1 -14.82 9.97 23.39
N SER A 2 -15.42 9.88 22.20
CA SER A 2 -15.67 8.60 21.55
C SER A 2 -14.32 7.93 21.27
N THR A 3 -14.18 6.66 21.62
CA THR A 3 -13.01 5.87 21.22
C THR A 3 -12.93 5.85 19.69
N PRO A 4 -11.74 6.07 19.09
CA PRO A 4 -11.59 5.96 17.64
C PRO A 4 -12.07 4.58 17.19
N LYS A 5 -12.93 4.55 16.16
CA LYS A 5 -13.45 3.30 15.61
C LYS A 5 -12.25 2.47 15.13
N LYS A 6 -12.04 1.29 15.72
CA LYS A 6 -11.03 0.34 15.26
C LYS A 6 -11.39 -0.15 13.85
N TRP A 7 -10.49 0.02 12.89
CA TRP A 7 -10.64 -0.48 11.52
C TRP A 7 -10.78 -2.00 11.48
N LYS A 8 -11.61 -2.49 10.56
CA LYS A 8 -11.91 -3.92 10.39
C LYS A 8 -11.76 -4.32 8.93
N LEU A 9 -10.81 -5.22 8.66
CA LEU A 9 -10.49 -5.76 7.34
C LEU A 9 -11.68 -6.24 6.51
N SER A 10 -12.72 -6.78 7.15
CA SER A 10 -13.90 -7.31 6.47
C SER A 10 -14.98 -6.27 6.16
N LYS A 11 -14.87 -5.03 6.66
CA LYS A 11 -15.94 -4.03 6.62
C LYS A 11 -15.48 -2.64 6.21
N ASP A 12 -14.30 -2.24 6.63
CA ASP A 12 -13.78 -0.91 6.40
C ASP A 12 -12.85 -0.93 5.16
N PRO A 13 -12.88 0.11 4.33
CA PRO A 13 -12.05 0.17 3.12
C PRO A 13 -10.59 0.47 3.47
N LEU A 14 -9.72 0.14 2.52
CA LEU A 14 -8.39 0.73 2.40
C LEU A 14 -8.46 1.95 1.49
N LEU A 15 -7.70 2.98 1.82
CA LEU A 15 -7.73 4.30 1.19
C LEU A 15 -6.39 4.59 0.52
N ARG A 16 -6.43 5.32 -0.59
CA ARG A 16 -5.24 5.71 -1.35
C ARG A 16 -5.43 7.10 -1.92
N GLY A 17 -4.50 7.99 -1.66
CA GLY A 17 -4.41 9.25 -2.39
C GLY A 17 -3.81 9.03 -3.76
N ASP A 18 -4.45 9.52 -4.81
CA ASP A 18 -3.90 9.45 -6.17
C ASP A 18 -4.47 10.57 -7.04
N SER A 19 -4.09 10.59 -8.31
CA SER A 19 -4.53 11.57 -9.30
C SER A 19 -6.06 11.61 -9.46
N LYS A 20 -6.58 12.74 -9.96
CA LYS A 20 -8.01 12.90 -10.29
C LYS A 20 -8.47 11.95 -11.40
N SER A 21 -7.55 11.53 -12.27
CA SER A 21 -7.83 10.68 -13.43
C SER A 21 -7.96 9.19 -13.08
N GLY A 22 -7.43 8.76 -11.93
CA GLY A 22 -7.39 7.34 -11.59
C GLY A 22 -6.24 7.03 -10.64
N VAL A 23 -6.23 5.79 -10.17
CA VAL A 23 -5.07 5.19 -9.50
C VAL A 23 -4.08 4.75 -10.57
N ARG A 24 -2.81 5.13 -10.43
CA ARG A 24 -1.76 4.70 -11.37
C ARG A 24 -1.53 3.18 -11.21
N PRO A 25 -1.60 2.39 -12.29
CA PRO A 25 -1.32 0.96 -12.20
C PRO A 25 0.14 0.68 -11.80
N PRO A 26 0.38 -0.33 -10.94
CA PRO A 26 1.73 -0.83 -10.65
C PRO A 26 2.26 -1.64 -11.84
N VAL A 27 3.53 -2.00 -11.79
CA VAL A 27 4.20 -2.86 -12.79
C VAL A 27 4.51 -4.21 -12.13
N PRO A 28 3.74 -5.28 -12.41
CA PRO A 28 3.87 -6.59 -11.76
C PRO A 28 5.27 -7.21 -11.80
N SER A 29 6.05 -6.92 -12.84
CA SER A 29 7.39 -7.46 -13.07
C SER A 29 8.53 -6.58 -12.56
N ALA A 30 8.23 -5.44 -11.93
CA ALA A 30 9.25 -4.53 -11.42
C ALA A 30 9.94 -5.07 -10.15
N ASP A 31 10.95 -4.33 -9.67
CA ASP A 31 11.66 -4.67 -8.42
C ASP A 31 10.67 -4.80 -7.25
N ASP A 32 10.69 -5.96 -6.60
CA ASP A 32 9.73 -6.35 -5.58
C ASP A 32 10.22 -6.08 -4.14
N SER A 33 11.28 -5.28 -3.98
CA SER A 33 11.79 -4.86 -2.69
C SER A 33 10.77 -4.03 -1.91
N LEU A 34 10.25 -4.60 -0.82
CA LEU A 34 9.35 -3.93 0.10
C LEU A 34 9.98 -2.68 0.72
N ILE A 35 11.24 -2.78 1.15
CA ILE A 35 11.94 -1.67 1.82
C ILE A 35 12.11 -0.50 0.85
N ARG A 36 12.51 -0.78 -0.39
CA ARG A 36 12.60 0.26 -1.42
C ARG A 36 11.23 0.85 -1.72
N HIS A 37 10.20 0.05 -1.92
CA HIS A 37 8.84 0.58 -2.16
C HIS A 37 8.42 1.60 -1.10
N ILE A 38 8.60 1.24 0.17
CA ILE A 38 8.13 2.03 1.32
C ILE A 38 8.97 3.29 1.55
N LEU A 39 10.30 3.19 1.48
CA LEU A 39 11.18 4.34 1.71
C LEU A 39 10.94 5.46 0.72
N TYR A 40 10.64 5.09 -0.52
CA TYR A 40 10.48 6.05 -1.60
C TYR A 40 9.03 6.57 -1.72
N LEU A 41 8.07 6.11 -0.89
CA LEU A 41 6.70 6.63 -0.77
C LEU A 41 6.03 6.92 -2.13
N GLU A 42 6.19 6.02 -3.10
CA GLU A 42 5.71 6.22 -4.48
C GLU A 42 6.18 7.53 -5.14
N GLY A 43 7.40 7.98 -4.80
CA GLY A 43 8.04 9.11 -5.45
C GLY A 43 7.98 8.94 -6.97
N PRO A 44 7.70 10.03 -7.72
CA PRO A 44 7.45 9.95 -9.15
C PRO A 44 8.60 9.25 -9.87
N GLY A 45 8.29 8.10 -10.49
CA GLY A 45 9.16 7.47 -11.49
C GLY A 45 9.79 6.12 -11.14
N ARG A 46 9.38 5.42 -10.06
CA ARG A 46 9.85 4.05 -9.83
C ARG A 46 8.73 3.03 -9.94
N GLU A 47 8.94 2.10 -10.86
CA GLU A 47 8.09 0.95 -11.07
C GLU A 47 8.21 0.00 -9.87
N THR A 48 7.09 -0.56 -9.45
CA THR A 48 6.93 -1.44 -8.30
C THR A 48 5.70 -2.32 -8.56
N PRO A 49 5.66 -3.57 -8.08
CA PRO A 49 4.47 -4.39 -8.16
C PRO A 49 3.44 -4.07 -7.06
N TYR A 50 3.71 -3.09 -6.20
CA TYR A 50 2.88 -2.77 -5.04
C TYR A 50 2.12 -1.45 -5.21
N LEU A 51 0.92 -1.38 -4.65
CA LEU A 51 0.25 -0.11 -4.35
C LEU A 51 0.13 0.09 -2.85
N SER A 52 0.59 1.26 -2.39
CA SER A 52 0.40 1.68 -1.00
C SER A 52 -1.04 2.12 -0.74
N THR A 53 -1.57 1.68 0.40
CA THR A 53 -2.91 2.02 0.88
C THR A 53 -2.88 2.20 2.39
N SER A 54 -3.90 2.86 2.96
CA SER A 54 -3.97 3.17 4.39
C SER A 54 -5.37 2.92 4.96
N GLU A 55 -5.45 2.63 6.25
CA GLU A 55 -6.71 2.65 7.01
C GLU A 55 -7.18 4.10 7.32
N ASN A 56 -6.29 5.08 7.15
CA ASN A 56 -6.44 6.46 7.59
C ASN A 56 -6.69 7.41 6.39
N ILE A 57 -7.76 8.22 6.48
CA ILE A 57 -8.14 9.17 5.44
C ILE A 57 -7.17 10.36 5.36
N GLU A 58 -6.67 10.85 6.49
CA GLU A 58 -5.69 11.94 6.54
C GLU A 58 -4.37 11.56 5.84
N ALA A 59 -3.94 10.29 5.95
CA ALA A 59 -2.79 9.76 5.22
C ALA A 59 -3.06 9.73 3.71
N ALA A 60 -4.23 9.22 3.29
CA ALA A 60 -4.61 9.20 1.89
C ALA A 60 -4.72 10.63 1.30
N ASP A 61 -5.31 11.58 2.04
CA ASP A 61 -5.38 12.98 1.63
C ASP A 61 -4.00 13.61 1.48
N PHE A 62 -3.07 13.31 2.39
CA PHE A 62 -1.68 13.78 2.31
C PHE A 62 -1.01 13.33 1.01
N PHE A 63 -1.19 12.07 0.61
CA PHE A 63 -0.60 11.52 -0.61
C PHE A 63 -1.36 11.86 -1.90
N ALA A 64 -2.62 12.29 -1.81
CA ALA A 64 -3.37 12.71 -2.99
C ALA A 64 -2.75 13.95 -3.66
N GLN A 65 -2.05 14.82 -2.92
CA GLN A 65 -1.33 16.00 -3.43
C GLN A 65 -2.16 16.86 -4.42
N GLY A 66 -3.42 17.14 -4.07
CA GLY A 66 -4.36 17.89 -4.93
C GLY A 66 -5.16 17.02 -5.91
N GLY A 67 -4.96 15.70 -5.87
CA GLY A 67 -5.76 14.66 -6.48
C GLY A 67 -7.04 14.35 -5.71
N ILE A 68 -7.39 13.06 -5.60
CA ILE A 68 -8.53 12.57 -4.83
C ILE A 68 -8.17 11.30 -4.05
N VAL A 69 -8.97 11.00 -3.04
CA VAL A 69 -8.90 9.72 -2.34
C VAL A 69 -9.74 8.67 -3.06
N TRP A 70 -9.10 7.55 -3.34
CA TRP A 70 -9.69 6.33 -3.84
C TRP A 70 -9.81 5.34 -2.69
N LYS A 71 -10.84 4.50 -2.74
CA LYS A 71 -11.06 3.42 -1.78
C LYS A 71 -11.15 2.08 -2.47
N THR A 72 -10.78 1.04 -1.74
CA THR A 72 -10.92 -0.37 -2.14
C THR A 72 -11.17 -1.22 -0.90
N PHE A 73 -11.53 -2.49 -1.10
CA PHE A 73 -11.73 -3.44 -0.01
C PHE A 73 -10.80 -4.64 -0.19
N VAL A 74 -10.22 -5.13 0.90
CA VAL A 74 -9.31 -6.29 0.86
C VAL A 74 -9.97 -7.51 0.20
N LYS A 75 -11.27 -7.74 0.47
CA LYS A 75 -12.02 -8.82 -0.17
C LYS A 75 -12.09 -8.63 -1.70
N LYS A 76 -12.43 -7.41 -2.17
CA LYS A 76 -12.53 -7.09 -3.60
C LYS A 76 -11.19 -7.26 -4.32
N ALA A 77 -10.09 -6.86 -3.68
CA ALA A 77 -8.74 -7.08 -4.19
C ALA A 77 -8.41 -8.58 -4.31
N LYS A 78 -8.64 -9.36 -3.24
CA LYS A 78 -8.39 -10.80 -3.23
C LYS A 78 -9.24 -11.57 -4.25
N ASP A 79 -10.52 -11.21 -4.39
CA ASP A 79 -11.43 -11.79 -5.39
C ASP A 79 -10.94 -11.51 -6.83
N SER A 80 -10.08 -10.50 -7.00
CA SER A 80 -9.44 -10.13 -8.28
C SER A 80 -8.01 -10.67 -8.43
N GLY A 81 -7.58 -11.58 -7.56
CA GLY A 81 -6.24 -12.20 -7.61
C GLY A 81 -5.11 -11.38 -6.99
N ILE A 82 -5.41 -10.24 -6.36
CA ILE A 82 -4.40 -9.36 -5.75
C ILE A 82 -4.05 -9.84 -4.34
N GLY A 83 -2.75 -9.94 -4.07
CA GLY A 83 -2.24 -10.20 -2.73
C GLY A 83 -2.47 -9.01 -1.80
N HIS A 84 -2.68 -9.28 -0.51
CA HIS A 84 -2.78 -8.23 0.52
C HIS A 84 -1.73 -8.49 1.59
N ILE A 85 -0.81 -7.54 1.74
CA ILE A 85 0.18 -7.52 2.81
C ILE A 85 -0.31 -6.53 3.86
N SER A 86 -0.72 -7.05 5.02
CA SER A 86 -1.30 -6.23 6.08
C SER A 86 -0.24 -5.37 6.79
N ASN A 87 -0.66 -4.27 7.41
CA ASN A 87 0.21 -3.45 8.26
C ASN A 87 0.96 -4.29 9.30
N SER A 88 0.27 -5.16 10.03
CA SER A 88 0.89 -6.03 11.03
C SER A 88 1.89 -7.02 10.42
N GLU A 89 1.64 -7.50 9.21
CA GLU A 89 2.56 -8.37 8.47
C GLU A 89 3.83 -7.61 8.06
N LEU A 90 3.70 -6.41 7.47
CA LEU A 90 4.82 -5.53 7.14
C LEU A 90 5.69 -5.26 8.38
N LEU A 91 5.06 -4.88 9.49
CA LEU A 91 5.75 -4.63 10.76
C LEU A 91 6.37 -5.91 11.35
N SER A 92 5.82 -7.10 11.07
CA SER A 92 6.41 -8.34 11.58
C SER A 92 7.75 -8.67 10.90
N VAL A 93 7.87 -8.32 9.61
CA VAL A 93 9.05 -8.61 8.78
C VAL A 93 10.11 -7.50 8.84
N MET A 94 9.76 -6.28 9.24
CA MET A 94 10.70 -5.15 9.40
C MET A 94 11.29 -5.07 10.80
N LYS A 95 12.22 -5.99 11.11
CA LYS A 95 13.00 -6.03 12.36
C LYS A 95 14.47 -6.29 12.05
N GLY A 96 15.38 -5.50 12.63
CA GLY A 96 16.81 -5.56 12.28
C GLY A 96 17.00 -5.28 10.78
N ASN A 97 17.75 -6.13 10.09
CA ASN A 97 17.94 -6.11 8.63
C ASN A 97 16.72 -6.63 7.82
N GLY A 98 15.56 -6.72 8.47
CA GLY A 98 14.36 -7.27 7.89
C GLY A 98 14.40 -8.80 7.71
N LYS A 99 13.27 -9.37 7.30
CA LYS A 99 13.09 -10.82 7.11
C LYS A 99 12.33 -11.09 5.81
N GLY A 100 12.65 -12.20 5.15
CA GLY A 100 11.98 -12.61 3.91
C GLY A 100 12.01 -11.51 2.85
N LYS A 101 10.84 -11.12 2.35
CA LYS A 101 10.67 -10.07 1.33
C LYS A 101 11.09 -8.65 1.78
N ALA A 102 11.31 -8.45 3.08
CA ALA A 102 11.79 -7.19 3.65
C ALA A 102 13.29 -7.20 3.98
N LYS A 103 14.04 -8.23 3.59
CA LYS A 103 15.49 -8.31 3.82
C LYS A 103 16.20 -7.14 3.11
N TRP A 104 17.09 -6.47 3.83
CA TRP A 104 17.83 -5.31 3.34
C TRP A 104 19.18 -5.16 4.04
N ASP A 105 20.14 -4.54 3.36
CA ASP A 105 21.53 -4.50 3.85
C ASP A 105 21.70 -3.52 5.02
N ASP A 106 20.90 -2.45 5.06
CA ASP A 106 20.94 -1.44 6.10
C ASP A 106 19.75 -1.53 7.07
N ALA A 107 20.04 -1.84 8.33
CA ALA A 107 19.04 -1.90 9.40
C ALA A 107 18.39 -0.54 9.70
N PHE A 108 19.10 0.59 9.51
CA PHE A 108 18.56 1.92 9.71
C PHE A 108 17.47 2.23 8.68
N GLU A 109 17.70 1.86 7.43
CA GLU A 109 16.72 2.00 6.35
C GLU A 109 15.48 1.11 6.60
N VAL A 110 15.66 -0.11 7.11
CA VAL A 110 14.53 -0.96 7.54
C VAL A 110 13.73 -0.32 8.67
N MET A 111 14.40 0.27 9.66
CA MET A 111 13.72 0.98 10.76
C MET A 111 12.98 2.23 10.27
N GLN A 112 13.55 2.97 9.32
CA GLN A 112 12.91 4.12 8.69
C GLN A 112 11.66 3.69 7.91
N ALA A 113 11.77 2.63 7.10
CA ALA A 113 10.63 2.07 6.37
C ALA A 113 9.53 1.61 7.33
N ARG A 114 9.91 0.89 8.39
CA ARG A 114 8.98 0.49 9.47
C ARG A 114 8.24 1.69 10.06
N ARG A 115 8.97 2.76 10.37
CA ARG A 115 8.37 3.98 10.92
C ARG A 115 7.35 4.60 9.96
N TYR A 116 7.59 4.58 8.65
CA TYR A 116 6.60 5.04 7.67
C TYR A 116 5.36 4.14 7.63
N VAL A 117 5.54 2.82 7.67
CA VAL A 117 4.42 1.87 7.76
C VAL A 117 3.57 2.13 9.01
N GLU A 118 4.20 2.37 10.16
CA GLU A 118 3.51 2.72 11.41
C GLU A 118 2.80 4.07 11.32
N GLN A 119 3.50 5.09 10.82
CA GLN A 119 2.98 6.46 10.71
C GLN A 119 1.75 6.54 9.81
N TRP A 120 1.77 5.83 8.69
CA TRP A 120 0.71 5.89 7.67
C TRP A 120 -0.29 4.75 7.77
N ALA A 121 -0.20 3.89 8.78
CA ALA A 121 -1.00 2.66 8.87
C ALA A 121 -1.03 1.92 7.52
N GLU A 122 0.15 1.74 6.92
CA GLU A 122 0.28 1.31 5.52
C GLU A 122 -0.06 -0.18 5.35
N HIS A 123 -0.75 -0.48 4.26
CA HIS A 123 -0.95 -1.82 3.71
C HIS A 123 -0.52 -1.80 2.25
N LEU A 124 -0.06 -2.95 1.75
CA LEU A 124 0.26 -3.10 0.34
C LEU A 124 -0.72 -4.04 -0.36
N LEU A 125 -1.11 -3.64 -1.56
CA LEU A 125 -1.72 -4.51 -2.54
C LEU A 125 -0.63 -5.01 -3.49
N ASP A 126 -0.51 -6.32 -3.66
CA ASP A 126 0.55 -7.00 -4.40
C ASP A 126 0.02 -7.54 -5.73
N PHE A 127 0.53 -6.97 -6.83
CA PHE A 127 0.06 -7.22 -8.19
C PHE A 127 0.93 -8.20 -8.97
N ARG A 128 1.93 -8.87 -8.35
CA ARG A 128 2.83 -9.78 -9.08
C ARG A 128 2.13 -10.88 -9.87
N GLU A 129 0.99 -11.35 -9.37
CA GLU A 129 0.19 -12.43 -9.98
C GLU A 129 -0.95 -11.88 -10.88
N VAL A 130 -0.94 -10.59 -11.22
CA VAL A 130 -1.99 -9.93 -12.00
C VAL A 130 -1.52 -9.69 -13.44
N ASP A 131 -2.23 -10.29 -14.40
CA ASP A 131 -1.90 -10.17 -15.84
C ASP A 131 -2.16 -8.76 -16.41
N ASP A 132 -3.27 -8.12 -16.00
CA ASP A 132 -3.72 -6.82 -16.50
C ASP A 132 -3.93 -5.84 -15.33
N PRO A 133 -2.86 -5.22 -14.81
CA PRO A 133 -2.93 -4.34 -13.65
C PRO A 133 -3.80 -3.11 -13.91
N GLU A 134 -3.83 -2.58 -15.14
CA GLU A 134 -4.60 -1.37 -15.48
C GLU A 134 -6.10 -1.63 -15.38
N LYS A 135 -6.56 -2.74 -15.96
CA LYS A 135 -7.96 -3.16 -15.87
C LYS A 135 -8.37 -3.47 -14.44
N ILE A 136 -7.52 -4.18 -13.69
CA ILE A 136 -7.85 -4.60 -12.33
C ILE A 136 -7.85 -3.40 -11.37
N VAL A 137 -6.90 -2.47 -11.47
CA VAL A 137 -6.92 -1.23 -10.68
C VAL A 137 -8.22 -0.46 -10.90
N SER A 138 -8.63 -0.29 -12.16
CA SER A 138 -9.89 0.38 -12.52
C SER A 138 -11.13 -0.35 -12.00
N LEU A 139 -11.06 -1.68 -11.82
CA LEU A 139 -12.15 -2.50 -11.28
C LEU A 139 -12.25 -2.39 -9.75
N ILE A 140 -11.13 -2.43 -9.05
CA ILE A 140 -11.13 -2.55 -7.58
C ILE A 140 -11.23 -1.20 -6.87
N PHE A 141 -10.66 -0.14 -7.42
CA PHE A 141 -10.70 1.18 -6.82
C PHE A 141 -11.94 1.96 -7.26
N GLU A 142 -12.56 2.62 -6.30
CA GLU A 142 -13.68 3.52 -6.52
C GLU A 142 -13.40 4.84 -5.81
N LYS A 143 -13.97 5.94 -6.31
CA LYS A 143 -13.82 7.24 -5.67
C LYS A 143 -14.42 7.20 -4.26
N SER A 144 -13.67 7.67 -3.27
CA SER A 144 -14.11 7.62 -1.87
C SER A 144 -15.32 8.48 -1.60
#